data_AF-A0A7W0W202-F1
#
_entry.id   AF-A0A7W0W202-F1
#
_cell.length_a   1.000
_cell.length_b   1.000
_cell.length_c   1.000
_cell.angle_alpha   90.00
_cell.angle_beta   90.00
_cell.angle_gamma   90.00
#
_symmetry.space_group_name_H-M   'P 1'
#
loop_
_entity.id
_entity.type
_entity.pdbx_description
1 polymer ?
#
loop_
_entity_poly.entity_id
_entity_poly.type
_entity_poly.pdbx_seq_one_letter_code
_entity_poly.pdbx_strand_id
1 'polypeptide(L)'
;MPVVYTISREENLIRATATGVIRAPDLRNLVEQLLVDPGVVPGIRALYDSRYGVPDLAIIELAEIAKRVRLLLNRGLGRIAVVAVAQLTYTVAR
;
A
#
# COMPACT_ATOMS: atom_id res chain seq x y z
N MET A 1 -9.97 7.18 8.46
CA MET A 1 -9.19 6.20 7.69
C MET A 1 -8.07 6.96 7.01
N PRO A 2 -6.82 6.80 7.45
CA PRO A 2 -5.69 7.55 6.91
C PRO A 2 -5.20 6.99 5.56
N VAL A 3 -5.75 5.86 5.11
CA VAL A 3 -5.53 5.31 3.78
C VAL A 3 -6.88 5.10 3.10
N VAL A 4 -7.03 5.62 1.89
CA VAL A 4 -8.24 5.49 1.05
C VAL A 4 -7.82 5.00 -0.32
N TYR A 5 -8.62 4.15 -0.96
CA TYR A 5 -8.35 3.71 -2.32
C TYR A 5 -9.57 3.80 -3.24
N THR A 6 -9.30 3.87 -4.53
CA THR A 6 -10.28 3.79 -5.62
C THR A 6 -9.76 2.86 -6.71
N ILE A 7 -10.66 2.20 -7.44
CA ILE A 7 -10.30 1.36 -8.59
C ILE A 7 -10.86 2.00 -9.86
N SER A 8 -9.97 2.34 -10.80
CA SER A 8 -10.35 2.74 -12.16
C SER A 8 -10.28 1.53 -13.08
N ARG A 9 -11.44 1.14 -13.63
CA ARG A 9 -11.53 0.05 -14.61
C ARG A 9 -10.95 0.44 -15.96
N GLU A 10 -11.17 1.69 -16.37
CA GLU A 10 -10.66 2.24 -17.64
C GLU A 10 -9.14 2.26 -17.67
N GLU A 11 -8.51 2.66 -16.56
CA GLU A 11 -7.05 2.70 -16.44
C GLU A 11 -6.47 1.36 -15.97
N ASN A 12 -7.30 0.38 -15.62
CA ASN A 12 -6.89 -0.86 -14.95
C ASN A 12 -5.91 -0.58 -13.79
N LEU A 13 -6.32 0.30 -12.87
CA LEU A 13 -5.46 0.91 -11.86
C LEU A 13 -6.18 1.05 -10.51
N ILE A 14 -5.54 0.57 -9.46
CA ILE A 14 -5.84 0.89 -8.06
C ILE A 14 -5.04 2.14 -7.70
N ARG A 15 -5.71 3.18 -7.22
CA ARG A 15 -5.08 4.38 -6.65
C ARG A 15 -5.36 4.39 -5.17
N ALA A 16 -4.34 4.27 -4.35
CA ALA A 16 -4.41 4.39 -2.90
C ALA A 16 -3.65 5.63 -2.45
N THR A 17 -4.29 6.45 -1.61
CA THR A 17 -3.72 7.67 -1.05
C THR A 17 -3.66 7.55 0.46
N ALA A 18 -2.49 7.86 1.03
CA ALA A 18 -2.23 7.85 2.46
C ALA A 18 -1.97 9.27 2.97
N THR A 19 -2.69 9.66 4.01
CA THR A 19 -2.66 11.00 4.62
C THR A 19 -2.63 10.90 6.14
N GLY A 20 -1.79 11.71 6.78
CA GLY A 20 -1.65 11.72 8.24
C GLY A 20 -0.84 10.53 8.78
N VAL A 21 -1.05 10.16 10.04
CA VAL A 21 -0.32 9.06 10.68
C VAL A 21 -0.82 7.72 10.14
N ILE A 22 0.08 6.92 9.57
CA ILE A 22 -0.22 5.60 9.00
C ILE A 22 0.28 4.52 9.96
N ARG A 23 -0.63 3.70 10.49
CA ARG A 23 -0.32 2.60 11.41
C ARG A 23 -0.57 1.23 10.77
N ALA A 24 -0.12 0.18 11.44
CA ALA A 24 -0.17 -1.17 10.90
C ALA A 24 -1.61 -1.64 10.60
N PRO A 25 -2.61 -1.33 11.44
CA PRO A 25 -4.01 -1.63 11.13
C PRO A 25 -4.50 -0.96 9.85
N ASP A 26 -4.03 0.25 9.52
CA ASP A 26 -4.49 0.97 8.32
C ASP A 26 -4.04 0.26 7.04
N LEU A 27 -2.78 -0.18 7.00
CA LEU A 27 -2.24 -0.94 5.89
C LEU A 27 -2.82 -2.35 5.82
N ARG A 28 -3.05 -2.99 6.98
CA ARG A 28 -3.71 -4.31 7.04
C ARG A 28 -5.14 -4.23 6.48
N ASN A 29 -5.91 -3.23 6.91
CA ASN A 29 -7.27 -3.00 6.44
C ASN A 29 -7.30 -2.74 4.94
N LEU A 30 -6.37 -1.93 4.40
CA LEU A 30 -6.25 -1.72 2.96
C LEU A 30 -6.06 -3.05 2.21
N VAL A 31 -5.10 -3.87 2.65
CA VAL A 31 -4.80 -5.16 1.98
C VAL A 31 -5.99 -6.11 2.07
N GLU A 32 -6.65 -6.19 3.22
CA GLU A 32 -7.84 -7.03 3.42
C GLU A 32 -9.00 -6.58 2.53
N GLN A 33 -9.25 -5.27 2.43
CA GLN A 33 -10.26 -4.72 1.51
C GLN A 33 -9.94 -5.06 0.05
N LEU A 34 -8.69 -4.84 -0.39
CA LEU A 34 -8.27 -5.17 -1.75
C LEU A 34 -8.29 -6.67 -2.06
N LEU A 35 -8.13 -7.55 -1.07
CA LEU A 35 -8.20 -9.00 -1.26
C LEU A 35 -9.62 -9.49 -1.54
N VAL A 36 -10.64 -8.77 -1.05
CA VAL A 36 -12.05 -9.13 -1.26
C VAL A 36 -12.75 -8.27 -2.31
N ASP A 37 -12.13 -7.15 -2.72
CA ASP A 37 -12.71 -6.24 -3.72
C ASP A 37 -12.79 -6.93 -5.10
N PRO A 38 -13.98 -7.09 -5.71
CA PRO A 38 -14.13 -7.75 -7.01
C PRO A 38 -13.51 -6.96 -8.17
N GLY A 39 -13.20 -5.68 -7.99
CA GLY A 39 -12.50 -4.85 -8.96
C GLY A 39 -11.01 -5.19 -9.10
N VAL A 40 -10.43 -5.92 -8.15
CA VAL A 40 -9.05 -6.40 -8.24
C VAL A 40 -9.01 -7.65 -9.12
N VAL A 41 -8.66 -7.43 -10.38
CA VAL A 41 -8.58 -8.45 -11.42
C VAL A 41 -7.13 -8.70 -11.84
N PRO A 42 -6.81 -9.86 -12.44
CA PRO A 42 -5.46 -10.14 -12.93
C PRO A 42 -4.96 -9.08 -13.91
N GLY A 43 -3.71 -8.67 -13.75
CA GLY A 43 -3.06 -7.64 -14.55
C GLY A 43 -3.30 -6.20 -14.07
N ILE A 44 -4.14 -5.99 -13.04
CA ILE A 44 -4.36 -4.65 -12.47
C ILE A 44 -3.06 -4.06 -11.91
N ARG A 45 -2.92 -2.75 -12.01
CA ARG A 45 -1.76 -2.00 -11.48
C ARG A 45 -2.16 -1.30 -10.19
N ALA A 46 -1.20 -1.01 -9.32
CA ALA A 46 -1.41 -0.20 -8.13
C ALA A 46 -0.47 1.00 -8.09
N LEU A 47 -1.01 2.13 -7.68
CA LEU A 47 -0.30 3.33 -7.31
C LEU A 47 -0.62 3.64 -5.85
N TYR A 48 0.41 3.64 -5.00
CA TYR A 48 0.30 4.03 -3.60
C TYR A 48 1.01 5.37 -3.39
N ASP A 49 0.23 6.41 -3.10
CA ASP A 49 0.73 7.75 -2.82
C ASP A 49 0.71 8.02 -1.32
N SER A 50 1.90 8.07 -0.72
CA SER A 50 2.11 8.34 0.71
C SER A 50 2.86 9.64 0.96
N ARG A 51 2.90 10.56 -0.01
CA ARG A 51 3.60 11.85 0.14
C ARG A 51 3.10 12.69 1.31
N TYR A 52 1.84 12.50 1.71
CA TYR A 52 1.19 13.20 2.82
C TYR A 52 1.01 12.32 4.06
N GLY A 53 1.57 11.11 4.04
CA GLY A 53 1.52 10.16 5.13
C GLY A 53 2.80 10.16 5.95
N VAL A 54 2.68 10.00 7.26
CA VAL A 54 3.80 9.78 8.18
C VAL A 54 3.67 8.36 8.74
N PRO A 55 4.63 7.46 8.47
CA PRO A 55 4.57 6.11 9.00
C PRO A 55 4.84 6.09 10.51
N ASP A 56 3.95 5.45 11.26
CA ASP A 56 4.08 5.12 12.68
C ASP A 56 3.96 3.59 12.80
N LEU A 57 5.04 2.93 12.41
CA LEU A 57 5.10 1.50 12.11
C LEU A 57 6.45 0.94 12.56
N ALA A 58 6.44 -0.18 13.26
CA ALA A 58 7.65 -0.94 13.53
C ALA A 58 8.07 -1.76 12.30
N ILE A 59 9.38 -2.04 12.19
CA ILE A 59 9.94 -2.86 11.10
C ILE A 59 9.29 -4.25 11.02
N ILE A 60 8.95 -4.85 12.17
CA ILE A 60 8.30 -6.16 12.20
C ILE A 60 6.90 -6.12 11.59
N GLU A 61 6.16 -5.04 11.82
CA GLU A 61 4.82 -4.84 11.25
C GLU A 61 4.89 -4.65 9.73
N LEU A 62 5.91 -3.94 9.23
CA LEU A 62 6.16 -3.82 7.79
C LEU A 62 6.41 -5.19 7.15
N ALA A 63 7.18 -6.06 7.79
CA ALA A 63 7.44 -7.41 7.29
C ALA A 63 6.16 -8.26 7.24
N GLU A 64 5.28 -8.14 8.24
CA GLU A 64 3.98 -8.81 8.23
C GLU A 64 3.06 -8.30 7.12
N ILE A 65 3.00 -6.99 6.92
CA ILE A 65 2.22 -6.37 5.84
C ILE A 65 2.75 -6.82 4.47
N ALA A 66 4.08 -6.87 4.28
CA ALA A 66 4.68 -7.33 3.04
C ALA A 66 4.29 -8.79 2.69
N LYS A 67 4.22 -9.68 3.69
CA LYS A 67 3.72 -11.05 3.49
C LYS A 67 2.28 -11.08 2.98
N ARG A 68 1.43 -10.16 3.45
CA ARG A 68 0.03 -10.06 3.01
C ARG A 68 -0.10 -9.42 1.64
N VAL A 69 0.72 -8.42 1.30
CA VAL A 69 0.79 -7.85 -0.05
C VAL A 69 1.11 -8.92 -1.09
N ARG A 70 1.91 -9.94 -0.73
CA ARG A 70 2.15 -11.10 -1.61
C ARG A 70 0.87 -11.83 -2.01
N LEU A 71 -0.17 -11.84 -1.17
CA LEU A 71 -1.48 -12.43 -1.52
C LEU A 71 -2.17 -11.65 -2.64
N LEU A 72 -2.01 -10.32 -2.67
CA LEU A 72 -2.52 -9.48 -3.76
C LEU A 72 -1.78 -9.77 -5.07
N LEU A 73 -0.45 -9.97 -5.00
CA LEU A 73 0.34 -10.40 -6.16
C LEU A 73 -0.15 -11.75 -6.70
N ASN A 74 -0.44 -12.71 -5.82
CA ASN A 74 -0.99 -14.01 -6.20
C ASN A 74 -2.39 -13.90 -6.84
N ARG A 75 -3.18 -12.89 -6.45
CA ARG A 75 -4.48 -12.57 -7.08
C ARG A 75 -4.34 -11.92 -8.46
N GLY A 76 -3.11 -11.58 -8.86
CA GLY A 76 -2.79 -11.05 -10.18
C GLY A 76 -2.54 -9.54 -10.19
N LEU A 77 -2.29 -8.90 -9.04
CA LEU A 77 -1.74 -7.54 -9.00
C LEU A 77 -0.38 -7.52 -9.72
N GLY A 78 -0.29 -6.81 -10.84
CA GLY A 78 0.84 -6.92 -11.76
C GLY A 78 2.02 -6.01 -11.42
N ARG A 79 1.76 -4.72 -11.17
CA ARG A 79 2.80 -3.72 -10.88
C ARG A 79 2.36 -2.80 -9.76
N ILE A 80 3.31 -2.46 -8.89
CA ILE A 80 3.10 -1.53 -7.78
C ILE A 80 4.07 -0.37 -7.95
N ALA A 81 3.55 0.84 -8.02
CA ALA A 81 4.32 2.08 -7.92
C ALA A 81 4.05 2.73 -6.58
N VAL A 82 5.11 3.19 -5.91
CA VAL A 82 5.03 3.88 -4.62
C VAL A 82 5.59 5.29 -4.80
N VAL A 83 4.80 6.28 -4.43
CA VAL A 83 5.21 7.68 -4.41
C VAL A 83 5.30 8.11 -2.95
N ALA A 84 6.50 8.37 -2.48
CA ALA A 84 6.77 8.76 -1.10
C ALA A 84 7.75 9.94 -1.06
N VAL A 85 7.65 10.77 -0.02
CA VAL A 85 8.68 11.76 0.30
C VAL A 85 9.45 11.22 1.50
N ALA A 86 10.74 10.95 1.34
CA ALA A 86 11.61 10.59 2.45
C ALA A 86 12.13 11.87 3.12
N GLN A 87 11.64 12.20 4.31
CA GLN A 87 12.22 13.25 5.16
C GLN A 87 13.25 12.71 6.16
N LEU A 88 13.43 11.38 6.23
CA LEU A 88 14.31 10.72 7.21
C LEU A 88 15.38 9.91 6.49
N THR A 89 16.59 10.47 6.43
CA THR A 89 17.81 9.74 6.07
C THR A 89 18.36 9.08 7.33
N TYR A 90 18.15 7.78 7.51
CA TYR A 90 18.84 7.03 8.55
C TYR A 90 20.22 6.63 8.03
N THR A 91 21.27 7.20 8.63
CA THR A 91 22.64 6.71 8.43
C THR A 91 22.84 5.53 9.37
N VAL A 92 23.08 4.35 8.82
CA VAL A 92 23.58 3.22 9.61
C VAL A 92 25.04 3.52 9.90
N ALA A 93 25.32 4.13 11.05
CA ALA A 93 26.68 4.27 11.54
C ALA A 93 27.23 2.87 11.85
N ARG A 94 28.42 2.60 11.31
CA ARG A 94 29.20 1.37 11.49
C ARG A 94 29.76 1.26 12.90
#